data_AF-A0A1I6KNI2-F1
#
_entry.id   AF-A0A1I6KNI2-F1
#
_cell.length_a   1.000
_cell.length_b   1.000
_cell.length_c   1.000
_cell.angle_alpha   90.00
_cell.angle_beta   90.00
_cell.angle_gamma   90.00
#
_symmetry.space_group_name_H-M   'P 1'
#
loop_
_entity.id
_entity.type
_entity.pdbx_description
1 polymer ?
#
loop_
_entity_poly.entity_id
_entity_poly.type
_entity_poly.pdbx_seq_one_letter_code
_entity_poly.pdbx_strand_id
1 'polypeptide(L)'
;MAYALPDRLMPSKPIPPCVPPAHPGEAQETPSLPSWAAVEDRLAELAAMPADWNDDGAPPISAIALQVTRQLLLARPMLIGLGDLFPSPDGGVLMEYIRGTWDLTVEVGVDGTLEIFGFEIGGTGKLYPKPYPVMDADFLRALDAAGGPAWR
;
A
#
# COMPACT_ATOMS: atom_id res chain seq x y z
N MET A 1 17.13 -51.56 -44.86
CA MET A 1 16.22 -50.50 -44.36
C MET A 1 14.90 -51.14 -43.98
N ALA A 2 14.61 -51.18 -42.68
CA ALA A 2 13.30 -51.38 -42.03
C ALA A 2 13.59 -51.96 -40.63
N TYR A 3 13.73 -51.09 -39.61
CA TYR A 3 13.73 -51.51 -38.22
C TYR A 3 12.28 -51.44 -37.72
N ALA A 4 11.70 -52.60 -37.39
CA ALA A 4 10.42 -52.70 -36.71
C ALA A 4 10.67 -52.67 -35.18
N LEU A 5 10.07 -51.69 -34.49
CA LEU A 5 9.99 -51.65 -33.03
C LEU A 5 8.71 -52.40 -32.60
N PRO A 6 8.76 -53.31 -31.63
CA PRO A 6 7.54 -53.86 -31.05
C PRO A 6 6.94 -52.88 -30.02
N ASP A 7 5.67 -52.59 -30.27
CA ASP A 7 4.71 -51.96 -29.37
C ASP A 7 4.73 -52.62 -27.97
N ARG A 8 5.12 -51.85 -26.95
CA ARG A 8 4.88 -52.23 -25.55
C ARG A 8 3.74 -51.38 -25.01
N LEU A 9 2.53 -51.87 -25.23
CA LEU A 9 1.32 -51.47 -24.53
C LEU A 9 1.55 -51.58 -23.01
N MET A 10 1.45 -50.47 -22.28
CA MET A 10 1.22 -50.48 -20.84
C MET A 10 -0.30 -50.42 -20.60
N PRO A 11 -0.88 -51.20 -19.67
CA PRO A 11 -2.29 -51.08 -19.34
C PRO A 11 -2.55 -49.78 -18.55
N SER A 12 -3.27 -48.84 -19.17
CA SER A 12 -3.76 -47.64 -18.51
C SER A 12 -4.78 -48.02 -17.43
N LYS A 13 -4.46 -47.78 -16.16
CA LYS A 13 -5.47 -47.82 -15.08
C LYS A 13 -6.46 -46.65 -15.29
N PRO A 14 -7.77 -46.84 -15.08
CA PRO A 14 -8.73 -45.74 -15.19
C PRO A 14 -8.46 -44.68 -14.11
N ILE A 15 -8.45 -43.41 -14.52
CA ILE A 15 -8.42 -42.25 -13.63
C ILE A 15 -9.82 -42.11 -13.00
N PRO A 16 -9.97 -42.02 -11.66
CA PRO A 16 -11.26 -41.74 -11.05
C PRO A 16 -11.72 -40.31 -11.39
N PRO A 17 -13.02 -40.03 -11.55
CA PRO A 17 -13.49 -38.68 -11.82
C PRO A 17 -13.17 -37.77 -10.65
N CYS A 18 -12.41 -36.70 -10.91
CA CYS A 18 -12.23 -35.59 -9.99
C CYS A 18 -13.59 -34.95 -9.72
N VAL A 19 -14.15 -35.20 -8.54
CA VAL A 19 -15.26 -34.42 -8.00
C VAL A 19 -14.68 -33.07 -7.57
N PRO A 20 -15.14 -31.93 -8.09
CA PRO A 20 -14.73 -30.63 -7.57
C PRO A 20 -15.23 -30.49 -6.13
N PRO A 21 -14.41 -30.00 -5.18
CA PRO A 21 -14.94 -29.64 -3.87
C PRO A 21 -15.97 -28.52 -4.05
N ALA A 22 -17.19 -28.77 -3.59
CA ALA A 22 -18.17 -27.72 -3.36
C ALA A 22 -17.61 -26.82 -2.24
N HIS A 23 -17.03 -25.69 -2.61
CA HIS A 23 -16.84 -24.59 -1.67
C HIS A 23 -18.22 -23.92 -1.50
N PRO A 24 -18.88 -24.02 -0.33
CA PRO A 24 -19.98 -23.13 -0.02
C PRO A 24 -19.41 -21.72 -0.02
N GLY A 25 -20.13 -20.78 -0.65
CA GLY A 25 -19.73 -19.39 -0.73
C GLY A 25 -19.38 -18.83 0.64
N GLU A 26 -18.09 -18.63 0.88
CA GLU A 26 -17.64 -17.60 1.80
C GLU A 26 -18.06 -16.29 1.13
N ALA A 27 -19.13 -15.70 1.65
CA ALA A 27 -19.40 -14.29 1.41
C ALA A 27 -18.12 -13.57 1.84
N GLN A 28 -17.36 -13.07 0.86
CA GLN A 28 -16.20 -12.23 1.12
C GLN A 28 -16.71 -11.06 1.96
N GLU A 29 -16.40 -11.07 3.26
CA GLU A 29 -16.57 -9.90 4.13
C GLU A 29 -15.83 -8.77 3.42
N THR A 30 -16.59 -7.80 2.93
CA THR A 30 -16.00 -6.62 2.32
C THR A 30 -15.26 -5.92 3.47
N PRO A 31 -13.92 -5.75 3.41
CA PRO A 31 -13.19 -5.15 4.52
C PRO A 31 -13.82 -3.79 4.82
N SER A 32 -14.35 -3.60 6.03
CA SER A 32 -14.79 -2.29 6.46
C SER A 32 -13.59 -1.37 6.45
N LEU A 33 -13.71 -0.23 5.76
CA LEU A 33 -12.66 0.79 5.76
C LEU A 33 -12.24 1.07 7.22
N PRO A 34 -10.94 1.20 7.52
CA PRO A 34 -10.49 1.50 8.87
C PRO A 34 -11.19 2.76 9.39
N SER A 35 -11.61 2.69 10.64
CA SER A 35 -12.22 3.83 11.31
C SER A 35 -11.14 4.85 11.70
N TRP A 36 -11.53 6.09 11.98
CA TRP A 36 -10.62 7.08 12.55
C TRP A 36 -9.93 6.58 13.82
N ALA A 37 -10.61 5.77 14.64
CA ALA A 37 -10.00 5.17 15.83
C ALA A 37 -8.83 4.24 15.48
N ALA A 38 -8.95 3.43 14.43
CA ALA A 38 -7.86 2.57 13.96
C ALA A 38 -6.65 3.38 13.46
N VAL A 39 -6.90 4.53 12.83
CA VAL A 39 -5.83 5.47 12.44
C VAL A 39 -5.16 6.08 13.67
N GLU A 40 -5.94 6.47 14.69
CA GLU A 40 -5.39 7.00 15.93
C GLU A 40 -4.52 5.98 16.66
N ASP A 41 -4.97 4.71 16.73
CA ASP A 41 -4.19 3.61 17.29
C ASP A 41 -2.89 3.42 16.50
N ARG A 42 -2.95 3.43 15.16
CA ARG A 42 -1.76 3.30 14.33
C ARG A 42 -0.78 4.46 14.51
N LEU A 43 -1.25 5.69 14.60
CA LEU A 43 -0.39 6.85 14.89
C LEU A 43 0.24 6.75 16.29
N ALA A 44 -0.48 6.21 17.27
CA ALA A 44 0.03 5.97 18.62
C ALA A 44 1.10 4.87 18.64
N GLU A 45 0.92 3.79 17.87
CA GLU A 45 1.93 2.76 17.67
C GLU A 45 3.23 3.35 17.09
N LEU A 46 3.12 4.13 16.01
CA LEU A 46 4.27 4.80 15.39
C LEU A 46 4.97 5.74 16.39
N ALA A 47 4.21 6.48 17.20
CA ALA A 47 4.76 7.35 18.23
C ALA A 47 5.50 6.59 19.36
N ALA A 48 5.10 5.36 19.64
CA ALA A 48 5.69 4.52 20.68
C ALA A 48 6.90 3.70 20.19
N MET A 49 7.22 3.76 18.89
CA MET A 49 8.34 3.02 18.33
C MET A 49 9.66 3.45 18.99
N PRO A 50 10.48 2.48 19.45
CA PRO A 50 11.78 2.80 20.01
C PRO A 50 12.72 3.32 18.91
N ALA A 51 13.82 3.96 19.32
CA ALA A 51 14.96 4.12 18.44
C ALA A 51 15.48 2.72 18.03
N ASP A 52 16.12 2.65 16.86
CA ASP A 52 16.70 1.43 16.28
C ASP A 52 15.65 0.33 16.02
N TRP A 53 14.40 0.71 15.72
CA TRP A 53 13.30 -0.23 15.47
C TRP A 53 13.51 -1.12 14.24
N ASN A 54 14.43 -0.75 13.35
CA ASN A 54 14.78 -1.46 12.13
C ASN A 54 16.15 -2.16 12.18
N ASP A 55 16.80 -2.20 13.34
CA ASP A 55 18.16 -2.72 13.53
C ASP A 55 19.24 -2.04 12.64
N ASP A 56 18.95 -0.85 12.09
CA ASP A 56 19.84 -0.06 11.22
C ASP A 56 19.97 1.39 11.71
N GLY A 57 19.74 1.62 13.00
CA GLY A 57 19.91 2.91 13.67
C GLY A 57 18.82 3.94 13.39
N ALA A 58 17.64 3.54 12.90
CA ALA A 58 16.56 4.50 12.64
C ALA A 58 16.18 5.27 13.92
N PRO A 59 15.99 6.60 13.83
CA PRO A 59 15.53 7.37 14.97
C PRO A 59 14.07 7.05 15.30
N PRO A 60 13.59 7.45 16.50
CA PRO A 60 12.16 7.46 16.79
C PRO A 60 11.38 8.32 15.79
N ILE A 61 10.10 8.01 15.59
CA ILE A 61 9.24 8.76 14.68
C ILE A 61 9.01 10.19 15.19
N SER A 62 9.17 11.17 14.31
CA SER A 62 9.04 12.59 14.61
C SER A 62 7.61 12.95 15.01
N ALA A 63 7.46 13.66 16.13
CA ALA A 63 6.19 14.23 16.55
C ALA A 63 5.60 15.21 15.51
N ILE A 64 6.46 15.91 14.76
CA ILE A 64 6.05 16.80 13.67
C ILE A 64 5.46 15.97 12.53
N ALA A 65 6.14 14.89 12.12
CA ALA A 65 5.65 14.01 11.06
C ALA A 65 4.28 13.41 11.43
N LEU A 66 4.13 12.91 12.67
CA LEU A 66 2.85 12.39 13.17
C LEU A 66 1.74 13.45 13.18
N GLN A 67 2.06 14.67 13.60
CA GLN A 67 1.10 15.78 13.60
C GLN A 67 0.64 16.15 12.19
N VAL A 68 1.57 16.28 11.24
CA VAL A 68 1.25 16.60 9.85
C VAL A 68 0.47 15.46 9.19
N THR A 69 0.83 14.20 9.42
CA THR A 69 0.06 13.04 8.94
C THR A 69 -1.38 13.05 9.48
N ARG A 70 -1.56 13.33 10.77
CA ARG A 70 -2.90 13.48 11.35
C ARG A 70 -3.70 14.60 10.68
N GLN A 71 -3.08 15.76 10.46
CA GLN A 71 -3.72 16.89 9.79
C GLN A 71 -4.11 16.57 8.34
N LEU A 72 -3.26 15.83 7.62
CA LEU A 72 -3.53 15.37 6.27
C LEU A 72 -4.75 14.46 6.21
N LEU A 73 -4.82 13.46 7.08
CA LEU A 73 -5.94 12.52 7.12
C LEU A 73 -7.26 13.20 7.54
N LEU A 74 -7.21 14.22 8.40
CA LEU A 74 -8.38 15.06 8.70
C LEU A 74 -8.81 15.91 7.50
N ALA A 75 -7.85 16.43 6.73
CA ALA A 75 -8.11 17.22 5.53
C ALA A 75 -8.58 16.37 4.34
N ARG A 76 -8.21 15.09 4.30
CA ARG A 76 -8.58 14.11 3.26
C ARG A 76 -8.99 12.77 3.87
N PRO A 77 -10.20 12.70 4.48
CA PRO A 77 -10.67 11.47 5.12
C PRO A 77 -10.78 10.26 4.18
N MET A 78 -10.87 10.48 2.87
CA MET A 78 -10.88 9.40 1.88
C MET A 78 -9.59 8.56 1.91
N LEU A 79 -8.46 9.13 2.34
CA LEU A 79 -7.19 8.42 2.43
C LEU A 79 -7.16 7.41 3.57
N ILE A 80 -7.96 7.62 4.62
CA ILE A 80 -8.08 6.67 5.73
C ILE A 80 -8.48 5.30 5.19
N GLY A 81 -9.44 5.25 4.27
CA GLY A 81 -9.93 3.99 3.71
C GLY A 81 -9.00 3.32 2.69
N LEU A 82 -7.96 4.02 2.24
CA LEU A 82 -7.16 3.59 1.09
C LEU A 82 -5.72 3.30 1.44
N GLY A 83 -5.21 3.91 2.52
CA GLY A 83 -3.80 3.91 2.83
C GLY A 83 -3.43 3.26 4.14
N ASP A 84 -2.27 2.63 4.10
CA ASP A 84 -1.57 2.12 5.27
C ASP A 84 -0.47 3.11 5.69
N LEU A 85 -0.19 3.18 6.99
CA LEU A 85 0.82 4.06 7.56
C LEU A 85 2.05 3.27 8.01
N PHE A 86 3.22 3.68 7.54
CA PHE A 86 4.50 3.05 7.83
C PHE A 86 5.51 4.07 8.38
N PRO A 87 6.45 3.63 9.24
CA PRO A 87 7.59 4.45 9.62
C PRO A 87 8.56 4.61 8.45
N SER A 88 9.14 5.79 8.28
CA SER A 88 10.30 6.01 7.39
C SER A 88 11.61 5.79 8.17
N PRO A 89 12.68 5.22 7.56
CA PRO A 89 13.98 5.03 8.22
C PRO A 89 14.61 6.31 8.77
N ASP A 90 14.22 7.47 8.23
CA ASP A 90 14.73 8.77 8.69
C ASP A 90 13.93 9.34 9.88
N GLY A 91 12.90 8.64 10.37
CA GLY A 91 12.00 9.09 11.45
C GLY A 91 10.74 9.80 10.95
N GLY A 92 10.45 9.75 9.66
CA GLY A 92 9.21 10.26 9.05
C GLY A 92 8.06 9.25 9.08
N VAL A 93 7.00 9.57 8.34
CA VAL A 93 5.84 8.69 8.13
C VAL A 93 5.57 8.57 6.64
N LEU A 94 5.40 7.34 6.17
CA LEU A 94 4.94 7.01 4.82
C LEU A 94 3.46 6.63 4.90
N MET A 95 2.68 7.16 3.96
CA MET A 95 1.31 6.73 3.71
C MET A 95 1.24 6.17 2.30
N GLU A 96 1.05 4.86 2.19
CA GLU A 96 1.02 4.14 0.92
C GLU A 96 -0.42 3.73 0.61
N TYR A 97 -0.88 3.97 -0.62
CA TYR A 97 -2.24 3.66 -1.04
C TYR A 97 -2.33 3.44 -2.54
N ILE A 98 -3.31 2.62 -2.94
CA ILE A 98 -3.62 2.41 -4.35
C ILE A 98 -4.78 3.33 -4.75
N ARG A 99 -4.60 4.07 -5.84
CA ARG A 99 -5.65 4.86 -6.47
C ARG A 99 -5.72 4.56 -7.96
N GLY A 100 -6.80 3.89 -8.38
CA GLY A 100 -6.95 3.46 -9.77
C GLY A 100 -5.83 2.51 -10.17
N THR A 101 -5.04 2.88 -11.17
CA THR A 101 -3.86 2.12 -11.63
C THR A 101 -2.56 2.63 -11.02
N TRP A 102 -2.60 3.44 -9.96
CA TRP A 102 -1.39 4.00 -9.35
C TRP A 102 -1.17 3.45 -7.95
N ASP A 103 0.07 3.07 -7.69
CA ASP A 103 0.63 2.86 -6.37
C ASP A 103 1.29 4.18 -5.95
N LEU A 104 0.73 4.82 -4.92
CA LEU A 104 1.10 6.16 -4.49
C LEU A 104 1.58 6.14 -3.04
N THR A 105 2.59 6.96 -2.78
CA THR A 105 3.12 7.22 -1.46
C THR A 105 3.09 8.71 -1.20
N VAL A 106 2.59 9.09 -0.02
CA VAL A 106 2.87 10.39 0.57
C VAL A 106 3.88 10.18 1.69
N GLU A 107 5.04 10.79 1.58
CA GLU A 107 6.01 10.83 2.67
C GLU A 107 5.87 12.14 3.43
N VAL A 108 5.90 12.06 4.76
CA VAL A 108 6.00 13.19 5.67
C VAL A 108 7.33 13.09 6.39
N GLY A 109 8.27 13.97 6.04
CA GLY A 109 9.60 14.04 6.62
C GLY A 109 9.59 14.50 8.07
N VAL A 110 10.73 14.34 8.75
CA VAL A 110 10.91 14.69 10.17
C VAL A 110 10.63 16.16 10.49
N ASP A 111 10.79 17.04 9.51
CA ASP A 111 10.58 18.48 9.56
C ASP A 111 9.16 18.89 9.14
N GLY A 112 8.33 17.94 8.72
CA GLY A 112 6.98 18.17 8.20
C GLY A 112 6.90 18.44 6.69
N THR A 113 8.03 18.40 5.98
CA THR A 113 8.03 18.44 4.50
C THR A 113 7.27 17.24 3.96
N LEU A 114 6.40 17.47 2.97
CA LEU A 114 5.62 16.42 2.33
C LEU A 114 6.15 16.12 0.94
N GLU A 115 6.18 14.86 0.55
CA GLU A 115 6.46 14.43 -0.82
C GLU A 115 5.35 13.53 -1.33
N ILE A 116 5.10 13.58 -2.64
CA ILE A 116 4.17 12.67 -3.32
C ILE A 116 4.96 11.97 -4.42
N PHE A 117 4.99 10.65 -4.40
CA PHE A 117 5.63 9.84 -5.43
C PHE A 117 4.87 8.54 -5.64
N GLY A 118 5.25 7.80 -6.67
CA GLY A 118 4.58 6.55 -7.00
C GLY A 118 4.82 6.10 -8.44
N PHE A 119 4.13 5.04 -8.83
CA PHE A 119 4.23 4.47 -10.16
C PHE A 119 2.90 3.87 -10.63
N GLU A 120 2.75 3.77 -11.94
CA GLU A 120 1.59 3.15 -12.55
C GLU A 120 1.72 1.63 -12.56
N ILE A 121 0.79 0.95 -11.92
CA ILE A 121 0.63 -0.50 -11.88
C ILE A 121 0.30 -1.01 -13.28
N GLY A 122 1.20 -1.81 -13.86
CA GLY A 122 1.04 -2.37 -15.21
C GLY A 122 1.30 -1.36 -16.34
N GLY A 123 1.70 -0.14 -16.01
CA GLY A 123 2.05 0.92 -16.96
C GLY A 123 3.54 1.28 -16.92
N THR A 124 3.87 2.44 -17.49
CA THR A 124 5.23 3.00 -17.46
C THR A 124 5.30 4.36 -16.76
N GLY A 125 4.17 4.87 -16.27
CA GLY A 125 4.08 6.11 -15.52
C GLY A 125 4.87 6.07 -14.22
N LYS A 126 5.59 7.16 -13.93
CA LYS A 126 6.29 7.39 -12.67
C LYS A 126 6.03 8.81 -12.19
N LEU A 127 5.74 8.94 -10.91
CA LEU A 127 5.69 10.21 -10.20
C LEU A 127 6.94 10.28 -9.33
N TYR A 128 7.86 11.16 -9.72
CA TYR A 128 9.08 11.37 -8.95
C TYR A 128 8.81 12.23 -7.72
N PRO A 129 9.54 12.01 -6.61
CA PRO A 129 9.39 12.81 -5.41
C PRO A 129 9.54 14.29 -5.70
N LYS A 130 8.60 15.07 -5.17
CA LYS A 130 8.60 16.52 -5.22
C LYS A 130 8.29 17.05 -3.82
N PRO A 131 9.20 17.82 -3.21
CA PRO A 131 8.99 18.34 -1.87
C PRO A 131 7.99 19.50 -1.85
N TYR A 132 7.15 19.49 -0.82
CA TYR A 132 6.24 20.55 -0.42
C TYR A 132 6.59 20.94 1.02
N PRO A 133 7.16 22.14 1.27
CA PRO A 133 7.62 22.52 2.61
C PRO A 133 6.50 22.58 3.66
N VAL A 134 5.25 22.72 3.22
CA VAL A 134 4.07 22.82 4.08
C VAL A 134 2.87 22.16 3.42
N MET A 135 1.91 21.73 4.24
CA MET A 135 0.61 21.22 3.79
C MET A 135 -0.32 22.38 3.43
N ASP A 136 -0.14 22.97 2.25
CA ASP A 136 -0.96 24.07 1.74
C ASP A 136 -1.91 23.62 0.60
N ALA A 137 -2.60 24.59 0.01
CA ALA A 137 -3.54 24.33 -1.08
C ALA A 137 -2.85 23.76 -2.35
N ASP A 138 -1.55 24.04 -2.54
CA ASP A 138 -0.81 23.55 -3.69
C ASP A 138 -0.43 22.07 -3.50
N PHE A 139 0.02 21.68 -2.30
CA PHE A 139 0.21 20.28 -1.95
C PHE A 139 -1.10 19.50 -2.09
N LEU A 140 -2.19 20.00 -1.49
CA LEU A 140 -3.48 19.30 -1.52
C LEU A 140 -4.01 19.14 -2.95
N ARG A 141 -3.86 20.17 -3.80
CA ARG A 141 -4.23 20.07 -5.22
C ARG A 141 -3.38 19.06 -5.98
N ALA A 142 -2.08 18.98 -5.67
CA ALA A 142 -1.19 17.99 -6.27
C ALA A 142 -1.57 16.56 -5.84
N LEU A 143 -1.87 16.36 -4.56
CA LEU A 143 -2.36 15.10 -4.01
C LEU A 143 -3.67 14.66 -4.67
N ASP A 144 -4.61 15.59 -4.83
CA ASP A 144 -5.91 15.30 -5.45
C ASP A 144 -5.78 14.95 -6.94
N ALA A 145 -4.74 15.45 -7.61
CA ALA A 145 -4.43 15.14 -9.01
C ALA A 145 -3.52 13.90 -9.18
N ALA A 146 -2.86 13.44 -8.13
CA ALA A 146 -1.95 12.30 -8.20
C ALA A 146 -2.72 11.01 -8.50
N GLY A 147 -2.26 10.26 -9.50
CA GLY A 147 -2.86 8.98 -9.88
C GLY A 147 -4.11 9.04 -10.76
N GLY A 148 -4.41 10.17 -11.41
CA GLY A 148 -5.47 10.28 -12.41
C GLY A 148 -6.59 11.26 -12.03
N PRO A 149 -7.78 11.21 -12.69
CA PRO A 149 -8.83 12.20 -12.47
C PRO A 149 -9.30 12.23 -11.01
N ALA A 150 -9.77 13.41 -10.58
CA ALA A 150 -10.14 13.74 -9.19
C ALA A 150 -10.97 12.66 -8.47
N TRP A 151 -10.80 12.58 -7.14
CA TRP A 151 -11.60 11.75 -6.23
C TRP A 151 -13.10 11.86 -6.59
N ARG A 152 -13.76 10.73 -6.86
CA ARG A 152 -15.21 10.67 -7.09
C ARG A 152 -15.92 10.24 -5.83
#